data_AF-C4KZ29-F1
#
_entry.id   AF-C4KZ29-F1
#
_cell.length_a   1.000
_cell.length_b   1.000
_cell.length_c   1.000
_cell.angle_alpha   90.00
_cell.angle_beta   90.00
_cell.angle_gamma   90.00
#
_symmetry.space_group_name_H-M   'P 1'
#
loop_
_entity.id
_entity.type
_entity.pdbx_description
1 polymer ?
#
loop_
_entity_poly.entity_id
_entity_poly.type
_entity_poly.pdbx_seq_one_letter_code
_entity_poly.pdbx_strand_id
1 'polypeptide(L)'
;MSKRIILLTIVSGLIIVAIAVGVGLYTYTNIQAGDSYENAEKEMNHYMTTNNWYTFEIHNMEQSVLSFYTNEDRSVIGLAEIDVETGNLGSVTKQTEPNQPFDFVILRVEDMEYIGVHLKERPEDVVYLRLNGDDVSKDFLVNDPEIESYTMTYVIETSRPSDGSWSLETLDANKQVIHSSKLTE
;
A
#
# COMPACT_ATOMS: atom_id res chain seq x y z
N MET A 1 21.68 44.82 -41.00
CA MET A 1 21.32 44.12 -39.74
C MET A 1 22.10 42.81 -39.67
N SER A 2 22.83 42.60 -38.56
CA SER A 2 23.82 41.53 -38.41
C SER A 2 23.15 40.16 -38.19
N LYS A 3 23.59 39.14 -38.94
CA LYS A 3 23.15 37.73 -38.86
C LYS A 3 23.17 37.15 -37.43
N ARG A 4 23.88 37.78 -36.49
CA ARG A 4 23.95 37.40 -35.08
C ARG A 4 22.70 37.74 -34.26
N ILE A 5 21.91 38.74 -34.68
CA ILE A 5 20.70 39.15 -33.94
C ILE A 5 19.54 38.20 -34.21
N ILE A 6 19.44 37.67 -35.44
CA ILE A 6 18.39 36.71 -35.85
C ILE A 6 18.58 35.36 -35.15
N LEU A 7 19.82 34.90 -34.96
CA LEU A 7 20.11 33.62 -34.30
C LEU A 7 19.73 33.63 -32.81
N LEU A 8 19.94 34.76 -32.12
CA LEU A 8 19.59 34.92 -30.70
C LEU A 8 18.07 34.91 -30.45
N THR A 9 17.27 35.39 -31.41
CA THR A 9 15.80 35.40 -31.26
C THR A 9 15.16 34.02 -31.51
N ILE A 10 15.75 33.21 -32.38
CA ILE A 10 15.27 31.86 -32.67
C ILE A 10 15.56 30.92 -31.49
N VAL A 11 16.74 31.01 -30.88
CA VAL A 11 17.13 30.19 -29.73
C VAL A 11 16.33 30.55 -28.48
N SER A 12 16.06 31.84 -28.22
CA SER A 12 15.22 32.25 -27.09
C SER A 12 13.75 31.86 -27.25
N GLY A 13 13.20 31.90 -28.47
CA GLY A 13 11.85 31.41 -28.77
C GLY A 13 11.69 29.90 -28.55
N LEU A 14 12.69 29.10 -28.95
CA LEU A 14 12.68 27.64 -28.74
C LEU A 14 12.72 27.25 -27.27
N ILE A 15 13.47 27.98 -26.44
CA ILE A 15 13.54 27.72 -24.98
C ILE A 15 12.19 28.03 -24.30
N ILE A 16 11.51 29.11 -24.69
CA ILE A 16 10.20 29.47 -24.13
C ILE A 16 9.13 28.43 -24.52
N VAL A 17 9.15 27.95 -25.77
CA VAL A 17 8.21 26.90 -26.22
C VAL A 17 8.47 25.57 -25.49
N ALA A 18 9.73 25.18 -25.29
CA ALA A 18 10.06 23.94 -24.56
C ALA A 18 9.60 23.98 -23.09
N ILE A 19 9.74 25.13 -22.42
CA ILE A 19 9.27 25.29 -21.03
C ILE A 19 7.74 25.29 -20.97
N ALA A 20 7.05 25.97 -21.89
CA ALA A 20 5.59 25.99 -21.94
C ALA A 20 4.98 24.61 -22.25
N VAL A 21 5.60 23.85 -23.16
CA VAL A 21 5.21 22.47 -23.47
C VAL A 21 5.49 21.54 -22.28
N GLY A 22 6.63 21.68 -21.61
CA GLY A 22 6.97 20.89 -20.42
C GLY A 22 6.03 21.15 -19.23
N VAL A 23 5.71 22.41 -18.95
CA VAL A 23 4.74 22.78 -17.90
C VAL A 23 3.33 22.32 -18.26
N GLY A 24 2.91 22.50 -19.52
CA GLY A 24 1.59 22.06 -19.99
C GLY A 24 1.40 20.54 -19.90
N LEU A 25 2.39 19.76 -20.35
CA LEU A 25 2.39 18.30 -20.21
C LEU A 25 2.37 17.87 -18.74
N TYR A 26 3.23 18.44 -17.90
CA TYR A 26 3.27 18.12 -16.47
C TYR A 26 1.96 18.44 -15.75
N THR A 27 1.32 19.57 -16.06
CA THR A 27 0.02 19.90 -15.48
C THR A 27 -1.09 18.98 -15.99
N TYR A 28 -1.07 18.61 -17.27
CA TYR A 28 -2.09 17.74 -17.86
C TYR A 28 -2.01 16.31 -17.33
N THR A 29 -0.80 15.75 -17.23
CA THR A 29 -0.58 14.41 -16.68
C THR A 29 -0.96 14.33 -15.20
N ASN A 30 -0.66 15.37 -14.41
CA ASN A 30 -1.03 15.40 -13.00
C ASN A 30 -2.53 15.59 -12.77
N ILE A 31 -3.21 16.36 -13.63
CA ILE A 31 -4.67 16.50 -13.57
C ILE A 31 -5.33 15.15 -13.93
N GLN A 32 -4.89 14.48 -14.99
CA GLN A 32 -5.42 13.16 -15.33
C GLN A 32 -5.13 12.11 -14.26
N ALA A 33 -3.93 12.10 -13.69
CA ALA A 33 -3.60 11.21 -12.58
C ALA A 33 -4.52 11.50 -11.38
N GLY A 34 -4.69 12.78 -11.00
CA GLY A 34 -5.58 13.19 -9.91
C GLY A 34 -7.03 12.75 -10.13
N ASP A 35 -7.57 12.95 -11.33
CA ASP A 35 -8.92 12.49 -11.69
C ASP A 35 -9.04 10.95 -11.64
N SER A 36 -7.97 10.23 -11.98
CA SER A 36 -7.92 8.77 -11.97
C SER A 36 -7.90 8.21 -10.55
N TYR A 37 -7.14 8.80 -9.63
CA TYR A 37 -7.16 8.43 -8.22
C TYR A 37 -8.52 8.69 -7.57
N GLU A 38 -9.15 9.85 -7.85
CA GLU A 38 -10.47 10.15 -7.32
C GLU A 38 -11.52 9.12 -7.80
N ASN A 39 -11.39 8.64 -9.04
CA ASN A 39 -12.24 7.58 -9.56
C ASN A 39 -11.97 6.23 -8.89
N ALA A 40 -10.69 5.86 -8.69
CA ALA A 40 -10.31 4.64 -7.99
C ALA A 40 -10.82 4.63 -6.53
N GLU A 41 -10.70 5.75 -5.81
CA GLU A 41 -11.24 5.89 -4.46
C GLU A 41 -12.77 5.79 -4.43
N LYS A 42 -13.46 6.38 -5.42
CA LYS A 42 -14.92 6.24 -5.55
C LYS A 42 -15.34 4.79 -5.78
N GLU A 43 -14.62 4.08 -6.65
CA GLU A 43 -14.91 2.68 -6.92
C GLU A 43 -14.60 1.80 -5.70
N MET A 44 -13.51 2.09 -4.97
CA MET A 44 -13.19 1.42 -3.71
C MET A 44 -14.32 1.63 -2.69
N ASN A 45 -14.77 2.87 -2.52
CA ASN A 45 -15.88 3.19 -1.63
C ASN A 45 -17.20 2.51 -2.05
N HIS A 46 -17.45 2.42 -3.36
CA HIS A 46 -18.61 1.70 -3.90
C HIS A 46 -18.52 0.21 -3.58
N TYR A 47 -17.36 -0.42 -3.78
CA TYR A 47 -17.10 -1.80 -3.42
C TYR A 47 -17.32 -2.06 -1.93
N MET A 48 -16.75 -1.21 -1.06
CA MET A 48 -16.89 -1.36 0.39
C MET A 48 -18.35 -1.25 0.83
N THR A 49 -19.05 -0.21 0.37
CA THR A 49 -20.44 0.05 0.76
C THR A 49 -21.39 -1.04 0.26
N THR A 50 -21.24 -1.47 -0.99
CA THR A 50 -22.11 -2.49 -1.61
C THR A 50 -22.01 -3.83 -0.88
N ASN A 51 -20.84 -4.16 -0.35
CA ASN A 51 -20.58 -5.43 0.31
C ASN A 51 -20.64 -5.34 1.85
N ASN A 52 -20.99 -4.18 2.42
CA ASN A 52 -21.00 -3.91 3.86
C ASN A 52 -19.63 -4.17 4.54
N TRP A 53 -18.55 -3.81 3.85
CA TRP A 53 -17.21 -3.82 4.42
C TRP A 53 -16.89 -2.52 5.13
N TYR A 54 -16.08 -2.63 6.17
CA TYR A 54 -15.54 -1.53 6.95
C TYR A 54 -14.04 -1.47 6.75
N THR A 55 -13.53 -0.31 6.34
CA THR A 55 -12.11 -0.13 6.11
C THR A 55 -11.36 0.13 7.41
N PHE A 56 -10.29 -0.64 7.64
CA PHE A 56 -9.28 -0.34 8.65
C PHE A 56 -8.32 0.74 8.15
N GLU A 57 -7.75 0.53 6.96
CA GLU A 57 -6.73 1.39 6.36
C GLU A 57 -6.97 1.56 4.86
N ILE A 58 -6.59 2.74 4.34
CA ILE A 58 -6.52 3.04 2.91
C ILE A 58 -5.11 3.55 2.63
N HIS A 59 -4.50 3.02 1.57
CA HIS A 59 -3.19 3.41 1.09
C HIS A 59 -3.28 3.78 -0.38
N ASN A 60 -2.91 5.03 -0.70
CA ASN A 60 -2.77 5.48 -2.09
C ASN A 60 -1.34 5.20 -2.52
N MET A 61 -1.15 4.12 -3.28
CA MET A 61 0.12 3.69 -3.86
C MET A 61 0.29 4.29 -5.25
N GLU A 62 1.51 4.31 -5.80
CA GLU A 62 1.84 5.02 -7.06
C GLU A 62 0.91 4.72 -8.25
N GLN A 63 0.37 3.50 -8.34
CA GLN A 63 -0.54 3.10 -9.41
C GLN A 63 -1.82 2.43 -8.90
N SER A 64 -2.08 2.45 -7.59
CA SER A 64 -3.25 1.77 -7.03
C SER A 64 -3.80 2.39 -5.75
N VAL A 65 -5.05 2.08 -5.44
CA VAL A 65 -5.66 2.33 -4.13
C VAL A 65 -5.85 0.99 -3.44
N LEU A 66 -5.18 0.78 -2.32
CA LEU A 66 -5.27 -0.43 -1.51
C LEU A 66 -6.09 -0.16 -0.26
N SER A 67 -6.95 -1.10 0.11
CA SER A 67 -7.72 -1.07 1.35
C SER A 67 -7.60 -2.36 2.12
N PHE A 68 -7.27 -2.24 3.41
CA PHE A 68 -7.40 -3.32 4.38
C PHE A 68 -8.72 -3.16 5.12
N TYR A 69 -9.57 -4.19 5.12
CA TYR A 69 -10.95 -4.08 5.55
C TYR A 69 -11.44 -5.31 6.32
N THR A 70 -12.64 -5.18 6.88
CA THR A 70 -13.32 -6.20 7.69
C THR A 70 -14.83 -6.11 7.55
N ASN A 71 -15.58 -7.06 8.11
CA ASN A 71 -17.03 -6.93 8.33
C ASN A 71 -17.37 -6.35 9.71
N GLU A 72 -18.66 -6.07 9.92
CA GLU A 72 -19.20 -5.46 11.14
C GLU A 72 -18.77 -6.17 12.43
N ASP A 73 -18.78 -7.50 12.44
CA ASP A 73 -18.43 -8.32 13.62
C ASP A 73 -16.95 -8.70 13.70
N ARG A 74 -16.14 -8.25 12.73
CA ARG A 74 -14.69 -8.50 12.64
C ARG A 74 -14.30 -9.99 12.55
N SER A 75 -15.21 -10.84 12.10
CA SER A 75 -14.93 -12.26 11.83
C SER A 75 -14.17 -12.48 10.53
N VAL A 76 -14.08 -11.48 9.65
CA VAL A 76 -13.38 -11.55 8.37
C VAL A 76 -12.42 -10.38 8.23
N ILE A 77 -11.22 -10.63 7.72
CA ILE A 77 -10.30 -9.61 7.24
C ILE A 77 -10.12 -9.76 5.73
N GLY A 78 -9.86 -8.66 5.03
CA GLY A 78 -9.65 -8.69 3.58
C GLY A 78 -8.80 -7.56 3.08
N LEU A 79 -8.18 -7.79 1.92
CA LEU A 79 -7.47 -6.77 1.16
C LEU A 79 -8.16 -6.57 -0.18
N ALA A 80 -8.23 -5.33 -0.64
CA ALA A 80 -8.72 -4.97 -1.95
C ALA A 80 -7.79 -3.92 -2.55
N GLU A 81 -7.48 -4.06 -3.83
CA GLU A 81 -6.66 -3.14 -4.59
C GLU A 81 -7.43 -2.75 -5.85
N ILE A 82 -7.40 -1.46 -6.18
CA ILE A 82 -7.91 -0.93 -7.44
C ILE A 82 -6.77 -0.25 -8.17
N ASP A 83 -6.47 -0.76 -9.36
CA ASP A 83 -5.51 -0.14 -10.26
C ASP A 83 -6.08 1.21 -10.76
N VAL A 84 -5.30 2.27 -10.61
CA VAL A 84 -5.75 3.65 -10.87
C VAL A 84 -5.97 3.90 -12.37
N GLU A 85 -5.23 3.23 -13.25
CA GLU A 85 -5.29 3.47 -14.69
C GLU A 85 -6.43 2.68 -15.36
N THR A 86 -6.64 1.45 -14.93
CA THR A 86 -7.56 0.49 -15.53
C THR A 86 -8.87 0.35 -14.76
N GLY A 87 -8.88 0.71 -13.48
CA GLY A 87 -10.03 0.52 -12.58
C GLY A 87 -10.27 -0.94 -12.22
N ASN A 88 -9.32 -1.85 -12.51
CA ASN A 88 -9.47 -3.26 -12.19
C ASN A 88 -9.40 -3.46 -10.67
N LEU A 89 -10.40 -4.14 -10.12
CA LEU A 89 -10.46 -4.49 -8.71
C LEU A 89 -9.94 -5.92 -8.47
N GLY A 90 -8.89 -6.04 -7.67
CA GLY A 90 -8.47 -7.30 -7.05
C GLY A 90 -8.89 -7.34 -5.59
N SER A 91 -9.40 -8.47 -5.09
CA SER A 91 -9.69 -8.60 -3.66
C SER A 91 -9.60 -10.04 -3.15
N VAL A 92 -9.29 -10.16 -1.86
CA VAL A 92 -9.25 -11.44 -1.13
C VAL A 92 -9.73 -11.25 0.30
N THR A 93 -10.32 -12.30 0.87
CA THR A 93 -10.79 -12.32 2.26
C THR A 93 -10.32 -13.58 2.97
N LYS A 94 -10.22 -13.51 4.29
CA LYS A 94 -9.92 -14.64 5.18
C LYS A 94 -10.70 -14.52 6.47
N GLN A 95 -11.20 -15.65 6.97
CA GLN A 95 -11.81 -15.74 8.30
C GLN A 95 -10.76 -15.52 9.38
N THR A 96 -11.09 -14.77 10.42
CA THR A 96 -10.22 -14.56 11.58
C THR A 96 -10.27 -15.76 12.51
N GLU A 97 -9.14 -16.07 13.15
CA GLU A 97 -9.04 -17.20 14.07
C GLU A 97 -9.01 -16.71 15.53
N PRO A 98 -10.00 -17.02 16.38
CA PRO A 98 -10.11 -16.44 17.72
C PRO A 98 -8.90 -16.64 18.64
N ASN A 99 -8.14 -17.72 18.45
CA ASN A 99 -7.03 -18.10 19.32
C ASN A 99 -5.64 -17.78 18.75
N GLN A 100 -5.58 -17.02 17.64
CA GLN A 100 -4.30 -16.57 17.07
C GLN A 100 -3.95 -15.17 17.56
N PRO A 101 -2.66 -14.89 17.88
CA PRO A 101 -2.22 -13.58 18.37
C PRO A 101 -2.37 -12.46 17.32
N PHE A 102 -2.36 -12.84 16.04
CA PHE A 102 -2.65 -11.97 14.91
C PHE A 102 -3.28 -12.81 13.79
N ASP A 103 -4.06 -12.18 12.92
CA ASP A 103 -4.45 -12.75 11.62
C ASP A 103 -3.66 -12.07 10.50
N PHE A 104 -3.65 -12.71 9.33
CA PHE A 104 -3.10 -12.12 8.12
C PHE A 104 -3.90 -12.53 6.89
N VAL A 105 -3.88 -11.69 5.86
CA VAL A 105 -4.43 -11.97 4.52
C VAL A 105 -3.43 -11.50 3.47
N ILE A 106 -3.29 -12.25 2.37
CA ILE A 106 -2.35 -11.94 1.29
C ILE A 106 -3.12 -11.67 0.02
N LEU A 107 -2.93 -10.49 -0.56
CA LEU A 107 -3.38 -10.15 -1.90
C LEU A 107 -2.18 -10.15 -2.84
N ARG A 108 -2.30 -10.91 -3.93
CA ARG A 108 -1.29 -10.95 -5.00
C ARG A 108 -1.76 -10.14 -6.18
N VAL A 109 -0.97 -9.16 -6.59
CA VAL A 109 -1.22 -8.32 -7.76
C VAL A 109 0.07 -8.30 -8.58
N GLU A 110 0.03 -8.92 -9.75
CA GLU A 110 1.21 -9.10 -10.61
C GLU A 110 2.40 -9.75 -9.87
N ASP A 111 3.53 -9.05 -9.76
CA ASP A 111 4.76 -9.50 -9.08
C ASP A 111 4.82 -9.04 -7.60
N MET A 112 3.80 -8.33 -7.13
CA MET A 112 3.71 -7.76 -5.79
C MET A 112 2.77 -8.58 -4.88
N GLU A 113 3.12 -8.65 -3.60
CA GLU A 113 2.28 -9.19 -2.55
C GLU A 113 2.03 -8.12 -1.48
N TYR A 114 0.76 -7.94 -1.16
CA TYR A 114 0.30 -7.14 -0.04
C TYR A 114 -0.12 -8.07 1.09
N ILE A 115 0.47 -7.89 2.28
CA ILE A 115 0.18 -8.68 3.47
C ILE A 115 -0.49 -7.77 4.48
N GLY A 116 -1.79 -7.95 4.67
CA GLY A 116 -2.57 -7.24 5.67
C GLY A 116 -2.52 -8.01 6.97
N VAL A 117 -2.06 -7.37 8.05
CA VAL A 117 -1.86 -7.97 9.36
C VAL A 117 -2.81 -7.31 10.35
N HIS A 118 -3.59 -8.12 11.07
CA HIS A 118 -4.47 -7.66 12.15
C HIS A 118 -3.97 -8.23 13.48
N LEU A 119 -3.32 -7.38 14.29
CA LEU A 119 -2.86 -7.66 15.64
C LEU A 119 -4.06 -7.70 16.59
N LYS A 120 -4.13 -8.74 17.42
CA LYS A 120 -5.23 -8.92 18.37
C LYS A 120 -4.84 -8.59 19.80
N GLU A 121 -4.28 -9.56 20.50
CA GLU A 121 -4.02 -9.45 21.93
C GLU A 121 -2.77 -8.60 22.16
N ARG A 122 -2.92 -7.55 22.98
CA ARG A 122 -1.82 -6.66 23.40
C ARG A 122 -1.00 -6.10 22.23
N PRO A 123 -1.65 -5.46 21.24
CA PRO A 123 -0.96 -4.86 20.10
C PRO A 123 0.10 -3.84 20.54
N GLU A 124 -0.07 -3.19 21.69
CA GLU A 124 0.89 -2.28 22.29
C GLU A 124 2.24 -2.93 22.66
N ASP A 125 2.27 -4.26 22.85
CA ASP A 125 3.53 -4.98 23.11
C ASP A 125 4.30 -5.26 21.80
N VAL A 126 3.63 -5.15 20.64
CA VAL A 126 4.23 -5.43 19.32
C VAL A 126 4.81 -4.15 18.74
N VAL A 127 6.12 -3.97 18.87
CA VAL A 127 6.84 -2.81 18.33
C VAL A 127 7.20 -3.03 16.86
N TYR A 128 7.61 -4.24 16.49
CA TYR A 128 7.99 -4.57 15.12
C TYR A 128 7.23 -5.77 14.58
N LEU A 129 7.05 -5.77 13.26
CA LEU A 129 6.81 -6.98 12.47
C LEU A 129 8.11 -7.34 11.74
N ARG A 130 8.49 -8.62 11.74
CA ARG A 130 9.59 -9.11 10.91
C ARG A 130 9.05 -10.08 9.88
N LEU A 131 9.24 -9.73 8.61
CA LEU A 131 8.96 -10.61 7.49
C LEU A 131 10.26 -11.35 7.12
N ASN A 132 10.21 -12.69 7.12
CA ASN A 132 11.34 -13.55 6.78
C ASN A 132 11.00 -14.43 5.58
N GLY A 133 11.85 -14.39 4.56
CA GLY A 133 11.94 -15.34 3.46
C GLY A 133 13.35 -15.93 3.41
N ASP A 134 13.62 -16.83 2.46
CA ASP A 134 14.87 -17.62 2.41
C ASP A 134 16.15 -16.78 2.54
N ASP A 135 16.24 -15.67 1.82
CA ASP A 135 17.45 -14.82 1.77
C ASP A 135 17.21 -13.40 2.33
N VAL A 136 15.99 -13.10 2.79
CA VAL A 136 15.59 -11.74 3.19
C VAL A 136 14.89 -11.78 4.54
N SER A 137 15.36 -10.93 5.45
CA SER A 137 14.68 -10.61 6.71
C SER A 137 14.55 -9.10 6.83
N LYS A 138 13.33 -8.61 7.01
CA LYS A 138 13.02 -7.17 7.08
C LYS A 138 12.13 -6.86 8.27
N ASP A 139 12.59 -5.93 9.10
CA ASP A 139 11.84 -5.37 10.23
C ASP A 139 11.02 -4.16 9.76
N PHE A 140 9.77 -4.09 10.21
CA PHE A 140 8.85 -2.98 10.01
C PHE A 140 8.46 -2.45 11.39
N LEU A 141 8.69 -1.15 11.64
CA LEU A 141 8.21 -0.50 12.86
C LEU A 141 6.70 -0.33 12.76
N VAL A 142 5.97 -0.86 13.73
CA VAL A 142 4.50 -0.84 13.77
C VAL A 142 4.01 0.08 14.89
N ASN A 143 4.47 -0.13 16.11
CA ASN A 143 4.12 0.69 17.27
C ASN A 143 5.39 1.25 17.89
N ASP A 144 5.59 2.56 17.79
CA ASP A 144 6.73 3.22 18.43
C ASP A 144 6.48 3.36 19.94
N PRO A 145 7.34 2.77 20.81
CA PRO A 145 7.17 2.85 22.25
C PRO A 145 7.31 4.27 22.81
N GLU A 146 7.85 5.22 22.04
CA GLU A 146 7.90 6.64 22.40
C GLU A 146 6.55 7.36 22.15
N ILE A 147 5.61 6.72 21.45
CA ILE A 147 4.30 7.26 21.12
C ILE A 147 3.22 6.59 22.00
N GLU A 148 2.36 7.39 22.63
CA GLU A 148 1.30 6.91 23.54
C GLU A 148 0.13 6.19 22.84
N SER A 149 0.23 5.91 21.54
CA SER A 149 -0.81 5.27 20.73
C SER A 149 -0.27 4.06 20.00
N TYR A 150 -1.13 3.06 19.78
CA TYR A 150 -0.81 1.88 18.99
C TYR A 150 -1.81 1.70 17.83
N THR A 151 -1.37 1.00 16.79
CA THR A 151 -2.22 0.45 15.73
C THR A 151 -2.46 -1.05 15.97
N MET A 152 -3.63 -1.51 15.55
CA MET A 152 -3.98 -2.93 15.52
C MET A 152 -3.80 -3.54 14.14
N THR A 153 -3.52 -2.73 13.13
CA THR A 153 -3.44 -3.16 11.74
C THR A 153 -2.16 -2.63 11.10
N TYR A 154 -1.66 -3.38 10.12
CA TYR A 154 -0.51 -2.99 9.33
C TYR A 154 -0.57 -3.65 7.96
N VAL A 155 -0.12 -2.95 6.92
CA VAL A 155 0.01 -3.51 5.58
C VAL A 155 1.48 -3.53 5.18
N ILE A 156 1.97 -4.71 4.81
CA ILE A 156 3.32 -4.88 4.26
C ILE A 156 3.22 -5.04 2.75
N GLU A 157 3.96 -4.21 2.02
CA GLU A 157 4.20 -4.36 0.59
C GLU A 157 5.55 -5.03 0.36
N THR A 158 5.55 -6.10 -0.44
CA THR A 158 6.77 -6.85 -0.77
C THR A 158 6.68 -7.49 -2.15
N SER A 159 7.82 -7.72 -2.79
CA SER A 159 7.90 -8.62 -3.95
C SER A 159 7.73 -10.06 -3.51
N ARG A 160 7.16 -10.91 -4.37
CA ARG A 160 7.03 -12.35 -4.08
C ARG A 160 8.40 -13.02 -3.82
N PRO A 161 8.53 -13.91 -2.81
CA PRO A 161 9.77 -14.60 -2.52
C PRO A 161 9.97 -15.74 -3.52
N SER A 162 11.23 -16.08 -3.81
CA SER A 162 11.60 -17.07 -4.84
C SER A 162 11.06 -18.48 -4.57
N ASP A 163 10.92 -18.86 -3.30
CA ASP A 163 10.37 -20.14 -2.83
C ASP A 163 8.85 -20.10 -2.62
N GLY A 164 8.26 -18.91 -2.69
CA GLY A 164 6.83 -18.67 -2.52
C GLY A 164 6.33 -18.71 -1.09
N SER A 165 7.20 -18.69 -0.07
CA SER A 165 6.77 -18.74 1.33
C SER A 165 7.38 -17.63 2.19
N TRP A 166 6.51 -16.95 2.93
CA TRP A 166 6.92 -16.01 3.96
C TRP A 166 6.67 -16.60 5.34
N SER A 167 7.41 -16.12 6.33
CA SER A 167 7.01 -16.18 7.73
C SER A 167 6.98 -14.78 8.32
N LEU A 168 6.08 -14.57 9.27
CA LEU A 168 5.88 -13.30 9.95
C LEU A 168 6.07 -13.50 11.44
N GLU A 169 6.87 -12.64 12.04
CA GLU A 169 7.10 -12.59 13.48
C GLU A 169 6.63 -11.24 14.03
N THR A 170 6.05 -11.25 15.23
CA THR A 170 5.84 -10.05 16.04
C THR A 170 6.96 -9.93 17.06
N LEU A 171 7.45 -8.71 17.29
CA LEU A 171 8.61 -8.47 18.15
C LEU A 171 8.36 -7.33 19.13
N ASP A 172 8.95 -7.44 20.31
CA ASP A 172 8.95 -6.40 21.33
C ASP A 172 9.97 -5.28 21.03
N ALA A 173 10.05 -4.29 21.92
CA ALA A 173 11.00 -3.17 21.82
C ALA A 173 12.48 -3.61 21.78
N ASN A 174 12.80 -4.78 22.36
CA ASN A 174 14.15 -5.35 22.37
C ASN A 174 14.41 -6.27 21.17
N LYS A 175 13.49 -6.32 20.20
CA LYS A 175 13.51 -7.22 19.04
C LYS A 175 13.49 -8.70 19.42
N GLN A 176 12.91 -9.04 20.58
CA GLN A 176 12.62 -10.42 20.94
C GLN A 176 11.32 -10.86 20.30
N VAL A 177 11.30 -12.08 19.76
CA VAL A 177 10.12 -12.67 19.13
C VAL A 177 9.06 -12.95 20.19
N ILE A 178 7.86 -12.42 19.99
CA ILE A 178 6.69 -12.69 20.82
C ILE A 178 5.89 -13.84 20.20
N HIS A 179 5.59 -13.74 18.90
CA HIS A 179 4.89 -14.75 18.12
C HIS A 179 5.50 -14.93 16.73
N SER A 180 5.28 -16.09 16.11
CA SER A 180 5.74 -16.41 14.76
C SER A 180 4.70 -17.27 14.05
N SER A 181 4.48 -17.02 12.76
CA SER A 181 3.59 -17.81 11.90
C SER A 181 4.14 -17.94 10.49
N LYS A 182 3.91 -19.09 9.86
CA LYS A 182 4.13 -19.26 8.42
C LYS A 182 2.95 -18.69 7.65
N LEU A 183 3.23 -17.87 6.65
CA LEU A 183 2.21 -17.30 5.80
C LEU A 183 1.86 -18.31 4.71
N THR A 184 0.82 -19.10 4.97
CA THR A 184 0.24 -20.06 4.04
C THR A 184 -1.14 -19.57 3.60
N GLU A 185 -1.47 -19.79 2.33
CA GLU A 185 -2.78 -19.47 1.75
C GLU A 185 -3.88 -20.39 2.28
#